data_AF-A0A9D4YM94-F1
#
_entry.id   AF-A0A9D4YM94-F1
#
_cell.length_a   1.000
_cell.length_b   1.000
_cell.length_c   1.000
_cell.angle_alpha   90.00
_cell.angle_beta   90.00
_cell.angle_gamma   90.00
#
_symmetry.space_group_name_H-M   'P 1'
#
loop_
_entity.id
_entity.type
_entity.pdbx_description
1 polymer ?
#
loop_
_entity_poly.entity_id
_entity_poly.type
_entity_poly.pdbx_seq_one_letter_code
_entity_poly.pdbx_strand_id
1 'polypeptide(L)'
;MYEANVDDVGYRLVAIYTPIREDGVEGQSVSVSTDPIAVEPDVLKEVKQNLDLGSVKFEVLCDKDQTSKKISSVGTYERRVLEINRKRVKVVKPATKTSFPTTEIRGSYAPPFHVELFRNDPHRLKIVVDSENEAHLMVQSRHIRDVIVLVIRGLAQRFNSTSLNSLLKIET
;
A
#
# COMPACT_ATOMS: atom_id res chain seq x y z
N MET A 1 -2.88 -2.78 -20.77
CA MET A 1 -1.61 -2.06 -20.52
C MET A 1 -1.26 -2.27 -19.05
N TYR A 2 -0.02 -2.60 -18.72
CA TYR A 2 0.41 -2.80 -17.32
C TYR A 2 0.95 -1.48 -16.76
N GLU A 3 0.58 -1.16 -15.51
CA GLU A 3 1.05 0.03 -14.79
C GLU A 3 1.80 -0.42 -13.53
N ALA A 4 3.07 -0.02 -13.41
CA ALA A 4 3.92 -0.38 -12.27
C ALA A 4 3.40 0.26 -10.97
N ASN A 5 3.58 -0.43 -9.84
CA ASN A 5 3.19 0.01 -8.50
C ASN A 5 4.33 -0.17 -7.48
N VAL A 6 4.09 0.12 -6.20
CA VAL A 6 5.13 0.08 -5.16
C VAL A 6 5.66 -1.32 -4.84
N ASP A 7 4.96 -2.40 -5.25
CA ASP A 7 5.47 -3.77 -5.15
C ASP A 7 6.52 -4.08 -6.23
N ASP A 8 6.53 -3.32 -7.33
CA ASP A 8 7.45 -3.53 -8.44
C ASP A 8 8.75 -2.71 -8.29
N VAL A 9 8.82 -1.83 -7.29
CA VAL A 9 10.00 -1.01 -7.01
C VAL A 9 11.22 -1.90 -6.74
N GLY A 10 12.32 -1.62 -7.45
CA GLY A 10 13.54 -2.41 -7.42
C GLY A 10 13.55 -3.62 -8.35
N TYR A 11 12.41 -3.99 -8.92
CA TYR A 11 12.29 -5.07 -9.90
C TYR A 11 12.29 -4.51 -11.33
N ARG A 12 12.49 -5.39 -12.32
CA ARG A 12 12.39 -5.08 -13.75
C ARG A 12 11.12 -5.69 -14.32
N LEU A 13 10.44 -4.94 -15.18
CA LEU A 13 9.33 -5.50 -15.95
C LEU A 13 9.91 -6.18 -17.20
N VAL A 14 9.42 -7.39 -17.47
CA VAL A 14 9.81 -8.17 -18.65
C VAL A 14 8.57 -8.46 -19.47
N ALA A 15 8.55 -7.99 -20.71
CA ALA A 15 7.54 -8.31 -21.70
C ALA A 15 8.05 -9.45 -22.59
N ILE A 16 7.32 -10.56 -22.62
CA ILE A 16 7.59 -11.69 -23.50
C ILE A 16 6.44 -11.79 -24.49
N TYR A 17 6.74 -11.78 -25.79
CA TYR A 17 5.74 -11.87 -26.84
C TYR A 17 6.23 -12.73 -28.00
N THR A 18 5.29 -13.39 -28.68
CA THR A 18 5.55 -14.10 -29.94
C THR A 18 5.03 -13.22 -31.08
N PRO A 19 5.91 -12.69 -31.95
CA PRO A 19 5.47 -11.85 -33.06
C PRO A 19 4.70 -12.69 -34.09
N ILE A 20 3.66 -12.09 -34.67
CA ILE A 20 2.84 -12.71 -35.71
C ILE A 20 2.97 -11.84 -36.97
N ARG A 21 3.34 -12.46 -38.09
CA ARG A 21 3.46 -11.80 -39.40
C ARG A 21 2.07 -11.57 -40.02
N GLU A 22 2.00 -10.77 -41.08
CA GLU A 22 0.73 -10.47 -41.78
C GLU A 22 0.06 -11.72 -42.37
N ASP A 23 0.84 -12.76 -42.68
CA ASP A 23 0.37 -14.06 -43.15
C ASP A 23 -0.10 -15.01 -42.01
N GLY A 24 -0.07 -14.55 -40.76
CA GLY A 24 -0.49 -15.31 -39.58
C GLY A 24 0.56 -16.28 -39.02
N VAL A 25 1.77 -16.30 -39.59
CA VAL A 25 2.85 -17.19 -39.11
C VAL A 25 3.47 -16.62 -37.83
N GLU A 26 3.48 -17.44 -36.77
CA GLU A 26 4.15 -17.14 -35.50
C GLU A 26 5.67 -17.24 -35.64
N GLY A 27 6.38 -16.26 -35.09
CA GLY A 27 7.84 -16.24 -35.00
C GLY A 27 8.39 -16.89 -33.72
N GLN A 28 9.64 -16.58 -33.41
CA GLN A 28 10.24 -16.94 -32.12
C GLN A 28 9.87 -15.93 -31.03
N SER A 29 9.68 -16.41 -29.80
CA SER A 29 9.39 -15.54 -28.66
C SER A 29 10.53 -14.56 -28.41
N VAL A 30 10.17 -13.29 -28.27
CA VAL A 30 11.07 -12.18 -27.96
C VAL A 30 10.81 -11.71 -26.54
N SER A 31 11.88 -11.37 -25.81
CA SER A 31 11.83 -10.81 -24.47
C SER A 31 12.46 -9.43 -24.46
N VAL A 32 11.77 -8.46 -23.86
CA VAL A 32 12.27 -7.08 -23.65
C VAL A 32 12.10 -6.73 -22.19
N SER A 33 13.13 -6.14 -21.58
CA SER A 33 13.13 -5.78 -20.15
C SER A 33 13.33 -4.28 -19.94
N THR A 34 12.70 -3.73 -18.90
CA THR A 34 12.96 -2.36 -18.45
C THR A 34 14.16 -2.27 -17.52
N ASP A 35 14.61 -1.04 -17.24
CA ASP A 35 15.41 -0.76 -16.06
C ASP A 35 14.63 -1.03 -14.76
N PRO A 36 15.32 -1.18 -13.61
CA PRO A 36 14.65 -1.33 -12.32
C PRO A 36 13.71 -0.16 -12.03
N ILE A 37 12.48 -0.46 -11.59
CA ILE A 37 11.48 0.55 -11.27
C ILE A 37 11.95 1.34 -10.04
N ALA A 38 12.06 2.66 -10.20
CA ALA A 38 12.38 3.58 -9.11
C ALA A 38 11.10 4.08 -8.42
N VAL A 39 11.24 4.51 -7.16
CA VAL A 39 10.18 5.27 -6.48
C VAL A 39 10.11 6.68 -7.08
N GLU A 40 8.90 7.17 -7.29
CA GLU A 40 8.66 8.54 -7.74
C GLU A 40 9.33 9.56 -6.80
N PRO A 41 10.01 10.60 -7.31
CA PRO A 41 10.79 11.52 -6.48
C PRO A 41 9.99 12.19 -5.35
N ASP A 42 8.76 12.58 -5.63
CA ASP A 42 7.89 13.27 -4.66
C ASP A 42 7.42 12.31 -3.56
N VAL A 43 7.05 11.08 -3.93
CA VAL A 43 6.73 10.00 -2.97
C VAL A 43 7.95 9.70 -2.10
N LEU A 44 9.14 9.56 -2.70
CA LEU A 44 10.38 9.26 -1.97
C LEU A 44 10.70 10.35 -0.94
N LYS A 45 10.58 11.62 -1.32
CA LYS A 45 10.83 12.77 -0.44
C LYS A 45 9.90 12.75 0.77
N GLU A 46 8.61 12.55 0.54
CA GLU A 46 7.61 12.52 1.61
C GLU A 46 7.77 11.29 2.52
N VAL A 47 8.06 10.12 1.95
CA VAL A 47 8.36 8.90 2.71
C VAL A 47 9.54 9.12 3.65
N LYS A 48 10.65 9.71 3.16
CA LYS A 48 11.83 10.02 4.00
C LYS A 48 11.45 10.92 5.17
N GLN A 49 10.76 12.03 4.91
CA GLN A 49 10.30 12.96 5.95
C GLN A 49 9.42 12.25 6.99
N ASN A 50 8.48 11.41 6.55
CA ASN A 50 7.59 10.66 7.44
C ASN A 50 8.31 9.60 8.29
N LEU A 51 9.33 8.95 7.72
CA LEU A 51 10.19 8.01 8.46
C LEU A 51 11.03 8.72 9.52
N ASP A 52 11.58 9.90 9.20
CA ASP A 52 12.37 10.72 10.12
C ASP A 52 11.52 11.17 11.32
N LEU A 53 10.30 11.67 11.05
CA LEU A 53 9.32 12.01 12.08
C LEU A 53 8.97 10.81 12.97
N GLY A 54 8.94 9.59 12.40
CA GLY A 54 8.70 8.35 13.12
C GLY A 54 7.29 8.17 13.68
N SER A 55 6.41 9.16 13.47
CA SER A 55 4.99 9.12 13.83
C SER A 55 4.21 10.08 12.94
N VAL A 56 3.26 9.56 12.17
CA VAL A 56 2.46 10.30 11.19
C VAL A 56 0.99 9.85 11.25
N LYS A 57 0.09 10.71 10.79
CA LYS A 57 -1.35 10.44 10.74
C LYS A 57 -1.89 10.76 9.36
N PHE A 58 -2.73 9.87 8.82
CA PHE A 58 -3.41 10.08 7.54
C PHE A 58 -4.92 10.01 7.73
N GLU A 59 -5.63 10.85 6.98
CA GLU A 59 -7.06 10.71 6.84
C GLU A 59 -7.35 9.64 5.80
N VAL A 60 -8.16 8.65 6.18
CA VAL A 60 -8.51 7.52 5.33
C VAL A 60 -10.02 7.29 5.41
N LEU A 61 -10.56 6.66 4.38
CA LEU A 61 -11.95 6.25 4.32
C LEU A 61 -12.01 4.74 4.53
N CYS A 62 -12.84 4.28 5.47
CA CYS A 62 -13.14 2.86 5.65
C CYS A 62 -14.52 2.53 5.10
N ASP A 63 -14.63 1.40 4.42
CA ASP A 63 -15.91 0.85 4.01
C ASP A 63 -16.60 0.21 5.23
N LYS A 64 -17.85 0.60 5.49
CA LYS A 64 -18.62 0.10 6.63
C LYS A 64 -19.08 -1.34 6.43
N ASP A 65 -19.25 -1.76 5.17
CA ASP A 65 -20.06 -2.94 4.84
C ASP A 65 -19.26 -4.24 4.76
N GLN A 66 -17.92 -4.22 4.74
CA GLN A 66 -17.14 -5.46 4.71
C GLN A 66 -17.13 -6.24 6.03
N THR A 67 -17.39 -5.59 7.17
CA THR A 67 -17.51 -6.29 8.46
C THR A 67 -18.83 -7.06 8.58
N SER A 68 -19.82 -6.77 7.74
CA SER A 68 -21.09 -7.49 7.70
C SER A 68 -21.17 -8.26 6.37
N LYS A 69 -21.23 -9.58 6.40
CA LYS A 69 -21.34 -10.43 5.19
C LYS A 69 -22.69 -10.26 4.46
N LYS A 70 -23.04 -9.06 3.99
CA LYS A 70 -24.24 -8.78 3.20
C LYS A 70 -23.87 -8.04 1.93
N ILE A 71 -24.21 -8.67 0.80
CA ILE A 71 -24.10 -8.14 -0.55
C ILE A 71 -25.27 -7.16 -0.75
N SER A 72 -25.01 -5.85 -0.73
CA SER A 72 -25.74 -4.85 -1.54
C SER A 72 -25.29 -3.41 -1.27
N SER A 73 -25.25 -2.63 -2.35
CA SER A 73 -25.47 -1.17 -2.45
C SER A 73 -24.49 -0.21 -1.78
N VAL A 74 -23.74 0.52 -2.63
CA VAL A 74 -23.10 1.83 -2.38
C VAL A 74 -22.59 2.01 -0.95
N GLY A 75 -21.41 1.42 -0.67
CA GLY A 75 -20.77 1.49 0.63
C GLY A 75 -20.65 2.92 1.13
N THR A 76 -21.21 3.18 2.31
CA THR A 76 -21.08 4.48 2.97
C THR A 76 -19.68 4.55 3.58
N TYR A 77 -18.74 5.14 2.85
CA TYR A 77 -17.39 5.38 3.37
C TYR A 77 -17.43 6.32 4.58
N GLU A 78 -16.80 5.89 5.67
CA GLU A 78 -16.64 6.73 6.85
C GLU A 78 -15.19 7.16 7.04
N ARG A 79 -14.99 8.43 7.42
CA ARG A 79 -13.67 8.96 7.75
C ARG A 79 -13.09 8.27 8.99
N ARG A 80 -11.83 7.89 8.89
CA ARG A 80 -10.97 7.34 9.94
C ARG A 80 -9.63 8.06 9.91
N VAL A 81 -8.88 7.93 10.99
CA VAL A 81 -7.49 8.39 11.10
C VAL A 81 -6.60 7.16 11.19
N LEU A 82 -5.70 7.01 10.23
CA LEU A 82 -4.64 6.01 10.22
C LEU A 82 -3.42 6.60 10.94
N GLU A 83 -3.13 6.13 12.15
CA GLU A 83 -1.96 6.53 12.92
C GLU A 83 -0.84 5.51 12.75
N ILE A 84 0.32 5.94 12.25
CA ILE A 84 1.47 5.08 11.99
C ILE A 84 2.64 5.62 12.82
N ASN A 85 3.31 4.77 13.59
CA ASN A 85 4.54 5.15 14.30
C ASN A 85 5.53 3.99 14.33
N ARG A 86 6.76 4.20 14.83
CA ARG A 86 7.82 3.17 14.88
C ARG A 86 7.43 1.84 15.56
N LYS A 87 6.38 1.82 16.40
CA LYS A 87 5.97 0.63 17.15
C LYS A 87 4.76 -0.09 16.56
N ARG A 88 3.83 0.64 15.94
CA ARG A 88 2.49 0.12 15.62
C ARG A 88 1.73 1.01 14.64
N VAL A 89 0.75 0.39 14.00
CA VAL A 89 -0.32 1.06 13.24
C VAL A 89 -1.62 1.02 14.03
N LYS A 90 -2.44 2.07 13.89
CA LYS A 90 -3.81 2.10 14.40
C LYS A 90 -4.76 2.71 13.38
N VAL A 91 -5.97 2.20 13.32
CA VAL A 91 -7.10 2.85 12.65
C VAL A 91 -8.06 3.33 13.72
N VAL A 92 -8.32 4.64 13.72
CA VAL A 92 -9.10 5.31 14.77
C VAL A 92 -10.33 5.95 14.16
N LYS A 93 -11.50 5.63 14.72
CA LYS A 93 -12.73 6.37 14.51
C LYS A 93 -12.64 7.70 15.25
N PRO A 94 -12.68 8.84 14.52
CA PRO A 94 -12.58 10.14 15.16
C PRO A 94 -13.78 10.40 16.06
N ALA A 95 -13.58 11.25 17.06
CA ALA A 95 -14.65 11.70 17.94
C ALA A 95 -15.72 12.45 17.13
N THR A 96 -16.98 12.28 17.53
CA THR A 96 -18.10 13.09 17.03
C THR A 96 -18.66 13.90 18.18
N LYS A 97 -19.63 14.79 17.90
CA LYS A 97 -20.31 15.56 18.96
C LYS A 97 -20.89 14.67 20.08
N THR A 98 -21.16 13.40 19.81
CA THR A 98 -21.82 12.46 20.73
C THR A 98 -20.97 11.24 21.08
N SER A 99 -19.73 11.12 20.58
CA SER A 99 -18.90 9.92 20.80
C SER A 99 -17.42 10.25 20.97
N PHE A 100 -16.77 9.59 21.93
CA PHE A 100 -15.32 9.61 22.09
C PHE A 100 -14.62 8.91 20.91
N PRO A 101 -13.32 9.20 20.67
CA PRO A 101 -12.57 8.52 19.62
C PRO A 101 -12.33 7.07 20.01
N THR A 102 -12.56 6.15 19.06
CA THR A 102 -12.44 4.70 19.30
C THR A 102 -11.38 4.11 18.38
N THR A 103 -10.44 3.35 18.92
CA THR A 103 -9.50 2.58 18.10
C THR A 103 -10.22 1.33 17.58
N GLU A 104 -10.35 1.22 16.26
CA GLU A 104 -10.97 0.06 15.62
C GLU A 104 -9.94 -1.04 15.36
N ILE A 105 -8.74 -0.67 14.95
CA ILE A 105 -7.65 -1.61 14.64
C ILE A 105 -6.36 -1.12 15.29
N ARG A 106 -5.57 -2.06 15.80
CA ARG A 106 -4.24 -1.80 16.36
C ARG A 106 -3.35 -3.01 16.17
N GLY A 107 -2.22 -2.82 15.48
CA GLY A 107 -1.26 -3.90 15.20
C GLY A 107 0.18 -3.45 15.36
N SER A 108 1.03 -4.36 15.84
CA SER A 108 2.49 -4.20 15.72
C SER A 108 2.94 -4.66 14.33
N TYR A 109 4.18 -4.34 13.94
CA TYR A 109 4.75 -4.77 12.66
C TYR A 109 5.26 -6.22 12.65
N ALA A 110 5.12 -6.95 13.76
CA ALA A 110 5.55 -8.36 13.80
C ALA A 110 4.63 -9.23 12.92
N PRO A 111 5.16 -10.28 12.27
CA PRO A 111 4.34 -11.25 11.55
C PRO A 111 3.18 -11.75 12.43
N PRO A 112 1.98 -11.95 11.85
CA PRO A 112 1.67 -12.01 10.42
C PRO A 112 1.35 -10.65 9.75
N PHE A 113 1.69 -9.52 10.38
CA PHE A 113 1.41 -8.19 9.84
C PHE A 113 1.92 -7.97 8.40
N HIS A 114 1.06 -7.46 7.52
CA HIS A 114 1.44 -7.02 6.17
C HIS A 114 0.47 -5.99 5.60
N VAL A 115 0.85 -5.38 4.47
CA VAL A 115 0.03 -4.39 3.74
C VAL A 115 -0.08 -4.83 2.29
N GLU A 116 -1.30 -4.89 1.78
CA GLU A 116 -1.64 -5.29 0.42
C GLU A 116 -2.17 -4.10 -0.40
N LEU A 117 -1.92 -4.14 -1.71
CA LEU A 117 -2.43 -3.18 -2.68
C LEU A 117 -3.57 -3.79 -3.50
N PHE A 118 -4.55 -2.98 -3.85
CA PHE A 118 -5.57 -3.36 -4.82
C PHE A 118 -5.11 -2.98 -6.23
N ARG A 119 -4.74 -3.98 -7.04
CA ARG A 119 -4.25 -3.73 -8.42
C ARG A 119 -5.28 -3.07 -9.33
N ASN A 120 -6.56 -3.24 -9.03
CA ASN A 120 -7.68 -2.67 -9.78
C ASN A 120 -8.11 -1.28 -9.29
N ASP A 121 -7.63 -0.82 -8.13
CA ASP A 121 -8.02 0.46 -7.56
C ASP A 121 -6.80 1.18 -6.95
N PRO A 122 -6.30 2.26 -7.61
CA PRO A 122 -5.10 2.95 -7.17
C PRO A 122 -5.28 3.72 -5.85
N HIS A 123 -6.51 3.83 -5.34
CA HIS A 123 -6.83 4.55 -4.12
C HIS A 123 -6.99 3.63 -2.91
N ARG A 124 -6.97 2.31 -3.10
CA ARG A 124 -7.22 1.36 -2.01
C ARG A 124 -5.96 0.66 -1.55
N LEU A 125 -5.90 0.42 -0.25
CA LEU A 125 -4.93 -0.47 0.39
C LEU A 125 -5.62 -1.29 1.48
N LYS A 126 -5.02 -2.44 1.83
CA LYS A 126 -5.46 -3.27 2.95
C LYS A 126 -4.33 -3.39 3.96
N ILE A 127 -4.64 -3.19 5.24
CA ILE A 127 -3.71 -3.46 6.34
C ILE A 127 -4.19 -4.71 7.04
N VAL A 128 -3.37 -5.75 7.07
CA VAL A 128 -3.65 -7.00 7.76
C VAL A 128 -2.79 -7.06 9.01
N VAL A 129 -3.43 -7.08 10.18
CA VAL A 129 -2.74 -7.23 11.47
C VAL A 129 -2.61 -8.71 11.83
N ASP A 130 -3.71 -9.44 11.69
CA ASP A 130 -3.81 -10.89 11.87
C ASP A 130 -4.99 -11.45 11.06
N SER A 131 -5.35 -12.73 11.26
CA SER A 131 -6.41 -13.41 10.52
C SER A 131 -7.82 -12.85 10.75
N GLU A 132 -8.04 -12.10 11.83
CA GLU A 132 -9.36 -11.55 12.19
C GLU A 132 -9.39 -10.02 12.13
N ASN A 133 -8.22 -9.38 12.17
CA ASN A 133 -8.06 -7.92 12.20
C ASN A 133 -7.46 -7.39 10.90
N GLU A 134 -8.33 -6.96 9.99
CA GLU A 134 -7.96 -6.33 8.73
C GLU A 134 -8.70 -5.00 8.50
N ALA A 135 -7.99 -4.04 7.89
CA ALA A 135 -8.51 -2.72 7.56
C ALA A 135 -8.49 -2.51 6.05
N HIS A 136 -9.67 -2.36 5.44
CA HIS A 136 -9.80 -1.93 4.04
C HIS A 136 -9.91 -0.41 4.00
N LEU A 137 -8.88 0.25 3.47
CA LEU A 137 -8.74 1.69 3.47
C LEU A 137 -8.78 2.24 2.05
N MET A 138 -9.40 3.40 1.88
CA MET A 138 -9.41 4.20 0.66
C MET A 138 -8.84 5.60 0.95
N VAL A 139 -8.05 6.12 0.02
CA VAL A 139 -7.37 7.42 0.15
C VAL A 139 -7.57 8.30 -1.07
N GLN A 140 -7.35 9.61 -0.91
CA GLN A 140 -7.66 10.60 -1.95
C GLN A 140 -6.86 10.44 -3.25
N SER A 141 -5.67 9.83 -3.21
CA SER A 141 -4.80 9.68 -4.39
C SER A 141 -3.89 8.45 -4.30
N ARG A 142 -3.46 7.97 -5.47
CA ARG A 142 -2.41 6.96 -5.61
C ARG A 142 -1.14 7.35 -4.85
N HIS A 143 -0.73 8.62 -4.97
CA HIS A 143 0.42 9.18 -4.26
C HIS A 143 0.35 8.92 -2.75
N ILE A 144 -0.78 9.24 -2.10
CA ILE A 144 -0.94 9.04 -0.65
C ILE A 144 -0.98 7.56 -0.29
N ARG A 145 -1.58 6.72 -1.13
CA ARG A 145 -1.55 5.26 -0.93
C ARG A 145 -0.10 4.77 -0.91
N ASP A 146 0.67 5.17 -1.91
CA ASP A 146 2.06 4.75 -2.10
C ASP A 146 2.96 5.26 -0.96
N VAL A 147 2.77 6.50 -0.51
CA VAL A 147 3.43 7.06 0.68
C VAL A 147 3.09 6.23 1.93
N ILE A 148 1.81 5.97 2.20
CA ILE A 148 1.38 5.19 3.38
C ILE A 148 2.02 3.81 3.39
N VAL A 149 1.95 3.10 2.26
CA VAL A 149 2.46 1.73 2.13
C VAL A 149 3.97 1.70 2.36
N LEU A 150 4.71 2.61 1.71
CA LEU A 150 6.17 2.68 1.86
C LEU A 150 6.60 3.11 3.27
N VAL A 151 5.89 4.04 3.92
CA VAL A 151 6.14 4.42 5.31
C VAL A 151 5.92 3.23 6.25
N ILE A 152 4.81 2.51 6.10
CA ILE A 152 4.53 1.32 6.92
C ILE A 152 5.63 0.28 6.73
N ARG A 153 5.97 -0.05 5.47
CA ARG A 153 7.00 -1.07 5.18
C ARG A 153 8.39 -0.64 5.65
N GLY A 154 8.73 0.65 5.55
CA GLY A 154 9.98 1.21 6.07
C GLY A 154 10.08 1.09 7.58
N LEU A 155 9.02 1.43 8.33
CA LEU A 155 8.98 1.26 9.79
C LEU A 155 8.91 -0.21 10.24
N ALA A 156 8.33 -1.07 9.40
CA ALA A 156 8.28 -2.52 9.61
C ALA A 156 9.58 -3.24 9.23
N GLN A 157 10.55 -2.58 8.62
CA GLN A 157 11.72 -3.23 8.00
C GLN A 157 12.51 -4.13 8.96
N ARG A 158 12.60 -3.78 10.25
CA ARG A 158 13.26 -4.64 11.26
C ARG A 158 12.63 -6.04 11.41
N PHE A 159 11.41 -6.23 10.91
CA PHE A 159 10.69 -7.50 10.91
C PHE A 159 10.57 -8.14 9.53
N ASN A 160 11.02 -7.46 8.47
CA ASN A 160 10.94 -7.93 7.09
C ASN A 160 12.33 -8.29 6.55
N SER A 161 12.43 -9.43 5.87
CA SER A 161 13.69 -9.92 5.29
C SER A 161 14.16 -9.11 4.08
N THR A 162 13.25 -8.38 3.41
CA THR A 162 13.56 -7.50 2.27
C THR A 162 13.82 -6.08 2.76
N SER A 163 15.06 -5.62 2.70
CA SER A 163 15.45 -4.30 3.21
C SER A 163 14.93 -3.17 2.30
N LEU A 164 13.84 -2.51 2.68
CA LEU A 164 13.38 -1.29 1.99
C LEU A 164 14.45 -0.19 1.97
N ASN A 165 15.32 -0.10 2.97
CA ASN A 165 16.42 0.86 3.00
C ASN A 165 17.37 0.73 1.80
N SER A 166 17.62 -0.49 1.32
CA SER A 166 18.42 -0.71 0.10
C SER A 166 17.72 -0.18 -1.14
N LEU A 167 16.38 -0.20 -1.16
CA LEU A 167 15.56 0.29 -2.27
C LEU A 167 15.38 1.82 -2.22
N LEU A 168 15.25 2.38 -1.02
CA LEU A 168 15.05 3.83 -0.81
C LEU A 168 16.36 4.63 -0.71
N LYS A 169 17.53 3.96 -0.76
CA LYS A 169 18.85 4.57 -0.54
C LYS A 169 18.84 5.48 0.69
N ILE A 170 18.31 4.97 1.81
CA ILE A 170 18.33 5.67 3.09
C ILE A 170 19.64 5.28 3.77
N GLU A 171 20.60 6.21 3.82
CA GLU A 171 21.83 6.03 4.62
C GLU A 171 21.46 5.93 6.10
N THR A 172 22.11 5.01 6.81
CA THR A 172 21.79 4.66 8.21
C THR A 172 22.56 5.53 9.18
#